data_AF-A0A8B6BYK3-F1
#
_entry.id   AF-A0A8B6BYK3-F1
#
_cell.length_a   1.000
_cell.length_b   1.000
_cell.length_c   1.000
_cell.angle_alpha   90.00
_cell.angle_beta   90.00
_cell.angle_gamma   90.00
#
_symmetry.space_group_name_H-M   'P 1'
#
loop_
_entity.id
_entity.type
_entity.pdbx_description
1 polymer ?
#
loop_
_entity_poly.entity_id
_entity_poly.type
_entity_poly.pdbx_seq_one_letter_code
_entity_poly.pdbx_strand_id
1 'polypeptide(L)'
;MARCIFENYVGEEFETKIGLPQGSVLAPTLFNIFINDLLGDILGDYTKFADDATLWQTAQPDQILELKDRMKDDITKAVKWTQKWRVNINLDKTEICIFSKKNIDEEDKRILIQGKELKYNSTPKLLGIIMDEKMTFSKHIDAIEKRANRNLTILREVRQISKLKTEKLLQLYYSLVRSVMEYCSPAWQIAEPKDLQKLDRVQRKALILCMDMPTTSGREALEVESGVMPIDLRLEQIAIKEIAKIKSKSAQEPIKQQLVRYEEHDAYDKYPTPMGKALSQAAEMEKQTKININLIEPEFTYRLGETQMTQSKPLYWSRLGNSKSRTNEQQELCQETFNQLMGDCTQEQAISFTDGSCLGNPGPCGAGAIIYAEHIKPAARLHRPVAQRGSILLAELIAILMVLEYCITENIYNAIQRIKIFSDSQSTVGLLTLNWTPNSYISVIREIKENIEHLRQKGLNVIVSWTPGHANIAGNDEADILAKTAAEEAKELPPENNVITLQDVKQAAYKSTGNKWQRRWEISERGRDLNEKIPTTKHSIIRWNYKHHEAQLLNTRLTISQQMSYQVLYHNQGYHS
;
A
#
# COMPACT_ATOMS: atom_id res chain seq x y z
N MET A 1 -18.80 25.32 -37.26
CA MET A 1 -20.11 25.87 -37.66
C MET A 1 -20.94 24.71 -38.20
N ALA A 2 -22.10 24.45 -37.64
CA ALA A 2 -23.09 23.54 -38.22
C ALA A 2 -24.46 24.18 -38.17
N ARG A 3 -25.43 23.58 -38.87
CA ARG A 3 -26.83 23.98 -38.82
C ARG A 3 -27.73 22.76 -38.85
N CYS A 4 -28.91 22.88 -38.24
CA CYS A 4 -29.93 21.83 -38.30
C CYS A 4 -30.75 21.98 -39.59
N ILE A 5 -30.91 20.89 -40.32
CA ILE A 5 -31.81 20.80 -41.48
C ILE A 5 -32.82 19.69 -41.17
N PHE A 6 -34.09 20.04 -41.14
CA PHE A 6 -35.18 19.08 -41.02
C PHE A 6 -36.24 19.41 -42.06
N GLU A 7 -36.47 18.46 -42.98
CA GLU A 7 -37.23 18.68 -44.20
C GLU A 7 -36.73 19.91 -44.98
N ASN A 8 -37.59 20.91 -45.18
CA ASN A 8 -37.28 22.17 -45.88
C ASN A 8 -36.87 23.30 -44.93
N TYR A 9 -36.81 23.05 -43.62
CA TYR A 9 -36.42 24.07 -42.65
C TYR A 9 -34.92 24.05 -42.41
N VAL A 10 -34.31 25.22 -42.60
CA VAL A 10 -32.87 25.42 -42.45
C VAL A 10 -32.64 26.35 -41.27
N GLY A 11 -32.19 25.79 -40.14
CA GLY A 11 -31.96 26.54 -38.90
C GLY A 11 -30.74 27.48 -38.95
N GLU A 12 -30.62 28.33 -37.93
CA GLU A 12 -29.47 29.24 -37.75
C GLU A 12 -28.16 28.44 -37.60
N GLU A 13 -27.06 29.04 -38.06
CA GLU A 13 -25.74 28.47 -37.86
C GLU A 13 -25.32 28.64 -36.40
N PHE A 14 -24.91 27.54 -35.78
CA PHE A 14 -24.34 27.56 -34.45
C PHE A 14 -22.93 26.98 -34.47
N GLU A 15 -22.13 27.43 -33.52
CA GLU A 15 -20.76 26.97 -33.38
C GLU A 15 -20.77 25.56 -32.79
N THR A 16 -20.59 24.55 -33.63
CA THR A 16 -20.34 23.19 -33.15
C THR A 16 -18.89 23.05 -32.73
N LYS A 17 -18.69 22.67 -31.46
CA LYS A 17 -17.40 22.14 -31.03
C LYS A 17 -17.30 20.70 -31.53
N ILE A 18 -16.73 20.51 -32.72
CA ILE A 18 -16.30 19.18 -33.16
C ILE A 18 -15.15 18.76 -32.24
N GLY A 19 -15.37 17.73 -31.42
CA GLY A 19 -14.40 17.23 -30.46
C GLY A 19 -14.96 17.09 -29.04
N LEU A 20 -14.11 16.69 -28.10
CA LEU A 20 -14.49 16.48 -26.72
C LEU A 20 -14.51 17.83 -25.97
N PRO A 21 -15.61 18.21 -25.30
CA PRO A 21 -15.70 19.50 -24.63
C PRO A 21 -14.74 19.56 -23.43
N GLN A 22 -13.83 20.53 -23.44
CA GLN A 22 -12.92 20.78 -22.33
C GLN A 22 -13.74 21.08 -21.05
N GLY A 23 -13.38 20.42 -19.95
CA GLY A 23 -14.12 20.50 -18.68
C GLY A 23 -15.25 19.47 -18.54
N SER A 24 -15.56 18.69 -19.58
CA SER A 24 -16.46 17.54 -19.44
C SER A 24 -15.78 16.42 -18.65
N VAL A 25 -16.55 15.80 -17.75
CA VAL A 25 -16.11 14.67 -16.92
C VAL A 25 -15.71 13.47 -17.77
N LEU A 26 -16.37 13.23 -18.90
CA LEU A 26 -16.12 12.09 -19.78
C LEU A 26 -15.05 12.35 -20.85
N ALA A 27 -14.71 13.62 -21.11
CA ALA A 27 -13.78 13.98 -22.18
C ALA A 27 -12.41 13.29 -22.02
N PRO A 28 -11.74 13.28 -20.86
CA PRO A 28 -10.46 12.59 -20.72
C PRO A 28 -10.55 11.09 -20.98
N THR A 29 -11.62 10.43 -20.52
CA THR A 29 -11.81 8.99 -20.70
C THR A 29 -12.02 8.65 -22.18
N LEU A 30 -12.91 9.37 -22.87
CA LEU A 30 -13.18 9.16 -24.29
C LEU A 30 -11.93 9.45 -25.14
N PHE A 31 -11.16 10.47 -24.77
CA PHE A 31 -9.90 10.78 -25.44
C PHE A 31 -8.89 9.62 -25.30
N ASN A 32 -8.70 9.11 -24.08
CA ASN A 32 -7.79 7.99 -23.83
C ASN A 32 -8.18 6.73 -24.60
N ILE A 33 -9.47 6.44 -24.70
CA ILE A 33 -9.99 5.33 -25.53
C ILE A 33 -9.66 5.57 -27.00
N PHE A 34 -9.91 6.79 -27.49
CA PHE A 34 -9.67 7.15 -28.88
C PHE A 34 -8.20 7.03 -29.30
N ILE A 35 -7.26 7.45 -28.45
CA ILE A 35 -5.83 7.37 -28.77
C ILE A 35 -5.20 6.02 -28.41
N ASN A 36 -5.96 5.04 -27.92
CA ASN A 36 -5.42 3.86 -27.25
C ASN A 36 -4.45 3.04 -28.13
N ASP A 37 -4.74 2.96 -29.44
CA ASP A 37 -3.96 2.25 -30.45
C ASP A 37 -2.87 3.09 -31.14
N LEU A 38 -2.64 4.35 -30.72
CA LEU A 38 -1.63 5.27 -31.30
C LEU A 38 -0.24 4.64 -31.49
N LEU A 39 0.18 3.83 -30.53
CA LEU A 39 1.50 3.18 -30.51
C LEU A 39 1.40 1.67 -30.77
N GLY A 40 0.28 1.17 -31.29
CA GLY A 40 0.07 -0.28 -31.48
C GLY A 40 0.99 -0.93 -32.53
N ASP A 41 1.48 -0.15 -33.50
CA ASP A 41 2.32 -0.65 -34.60
C ASP A 41 3.83 -0.49 -34.37
N ILE A 42 4.24 0.14 -33.26
CA ILE A 42 5.67 0.38 -32.98
C ILE A 42 6.37 -0.91 -32.56
N LEU A 43 7.69 -0.99 -32.80
CA LEU A 43 8.51 -2.14 -32.41
C LEU A 43 9.06 -2.02 -30.98
N GLY A 44 9.35 -0.79 -30.54
CA GLY A 44 9.83 -0.50 -29.20
C GLY A 44 8.78 -0.67 -28.11
N ASP A 45 9.24 -0.57 -26.87
CA ASP A 45 8.35 -0.51 -25.71
C ASP A 45 7.77 0.91 -25.58
N TYR A 46 6.59 1.02 -24.95
CA TYR A 46 5.98 2.30 -24.69
C TYR A 46 5.10 2.32 -23.45
N THR A 47 4.82 3.53 -22.99
CA THR A 47 3.78 3.81 -22.00
C THR A 47 3.04 5.09 -22.37
N LYS A 48 1.81 5.21 -21.89
CA LYS A 48 0.96 6.38 -22.10
C LYS A 48 0.33 6.80 -20.81
N PHE A 49 0.27 8.10 -20.59
CA PHE A 49 -0.44 8.69 -19.47
C PHE A 49 -1.20 9.92 -19.95
N ALA A 50 -2.54 9.81 -19.98
CA ALA A 50 -3.39 10.80 -20.62
C ALA A 50 -2.95 11.05 -22.08
N ASP A 51 -2.67 12.30 -22.43
CA ASP A 51 -2.21 12.75 -23.75
C ASP A 51 -0.69 12.57 -23.97
N ASP A 52 0.08 12.33 -22.91
CA ASP A 52 1.52 12.10 -23.01
C ASP A 52 1.82 10.64 -23.36
N ALA A 53 2.71 10.44 -24.34
CA ALA A 53 3.21 9.13 -24.75
C ALA A 53 4.73 9.10 -24.69
N THR A 54 5.28 8.04 -24.10
CA THR A 54 6.72 7.81 -24.00
C THR A 54 7.02 6.47 -24.62
N LEU A 55 7.92 6.45 -25.61
CA LEU A 55 8.39 5.25 -26.27
C LEU A 55 9.91 5.13 -26.11
N TRP A 56 10.42 3.91 -25.99
CA TRP A 56 11.84 3.67 -25.81
C TRP A 56 12.27 2.38 -26.53
N GLN A 57 13.55 2.37 -26.88
CA GLN A 57 14.22 1.20 -27.43
C GLN A 57 15.55 0.98 -26.71
N THR A 58 16.00 -0.27 -26.71
CA THR A 58 17.27 -0.68 -26.14
C THR A 58 18.16 -1.27 -27.23
N ALA A 59 19.48 -1.10 -27.09
CA ALA A 59 20.48 -1.66 -27.99
C ALA A 59 21.81 -1.79 -27.23
N GLN A 60 22.76 -2.56 -27.77
CA GLN A 60 24.12 -2.53 -27.26
C GLN A 60 24.78 -1.18 -27.59
N PRO A 61 25.77 -0.72 -26.79
CA PRO A 61 26.35 0.62 -26.97
C PRO A 61 27.02 0.87 -28.33
N ASP A 62 27.45 -0.17 -29.03
CA ASP A 62 28.04 -0.15 -30.37
C ASP A 62 27.00 -0.14 -31.50
N GLN A 63 25.72 -0.34 -31.19
CA GLN A 63 24.61 -0.38 -32.14
C GLN A 63 23.78 0.92 -32.16
N ILE A 64 24.41 2.06 -31.86
CA ILE A 64 23.70 3.33 -31.71
C ILE A 64 23.00 3.80 -33.00
N LEU A 65 23.62 3.57 -34.17
CA LEU A 65 23.02 3.93 -35.45
C LEU A 65 21.74 3.12 -35.71
N GLU A 66 21.79 1.81 -35.45
CA GLU A 66 20.62 0.94 -35.57
C GLU A 66 19.52 1.34 -34.58
N LEU A 67 19.87 1.69 -33.35
CA LEU A 67 18.94 2.22 -32.35
C LEU A 67 18.23 3.48 -32.85
N LYS A 68 18.96 4.42 -33.45
CA LYS A 68 18.40 5.66 -34.01
C LYS A 68 17.44 5.35 -35.15
N ASP A 69 17.81 4.46 -36.06
CA ASP A 69 16.97 4.10 -37.21
C ASP A 69 15.66 3.43 -36.78
N ARG A 70 15.73 2.49 -35.84
CA ARG A 70 14.52 1.84 -35.30
C ARG A 70 13.65 2.84 -34.52
N MET A 71 14.24 3.73 -33.73
CA MET A 71 13.53 4.82 -33.04
C MET A 71 12.83 5.75 -34.04
N LYS A 72 13.51 6.11 -35.14
CA LYS A 72 12.96 6.94 -36.21
C LYS A 72 11.79 6.26 -36.92
N ASP A 73 11.87 4.95 -37.16
CA ASP A 73 10.78 4.16 -37.74
C ASP A 73 9.55 4.16 -36.82
N ASP A 74 9.73 3.91 -35.52
CA ASP A 74 8.65 3.92 -34.53
C ASP A 74 7.95 5.28 -34.44
N ILE A 75 8.71 6.38 -34.39
CA ILE A 75 8.13 7.73 -34.40
C ILE A 75 7.40 7.98 -35.72
N THR A 76 7.94 7.52 -36.85
CA THR A 76 7.30 7.65 -38.16
C THR A 76 5.97 6.89 -38.22
N LYS A 77 5.88 5.71 -37.62
CA LYS A 77 4.63 4.94 -37.49
C LYS A 77 3.59 5.69 -36.64
N ALA A 78 3.99 6.24 -35.50
CA ALA A 78 3.11 7.06 -34.67
C ALA A 78 2.59 8.29 -35.46
N VAL A 79 3.45 8.97 -36.22
CA VAL A 79 3.06 10.10 -37.07
C VAL A 79 2.09 9.68 -38.19
N LYS A 80 2.30 8.52 -38.82
CA LYS A 80 1.35 7.97 -39.82
C LYS A 80 -0.02 7.70 -39.19
N TRP A 81 -0.05 7.14 -37.98
CA TRP A 81 -1.30 6.96 -37.24
C TRP A 81 -2.00 8.31 -37.03
N THR A 82 -1.27 9.36 -36.63
CA THR A 82 -1.90 10.65 -36.35
C THR A 82 -2.43 11.31 -37.62
N GLN A 83 -1.76 11.15 -38.75
CA GLN A 83 -2.25 11.59 -40.07
C GLN A 83 -3.55 10.87 -40.46
N LYS A 84 -3.63 9.55 -40.25
CA LYS A 84 -4.83 8.73 -40.51
C LYS A 84 -6.02 9.21 -39.68
N TRP A 85 -5.81 9.44 -38.39
CA TRP A 85 -6.87 9.83 -37.44
C TRP A 85 -7.05 11.33 -37.29
N ARG A 86 -6.33 12.13 -38.10
CA ARG A 86 -6.36 13.61 -38.11
C ARG A 86 -6.08 14.23 -36.74
N VAL A 87 -5.14 13.63 -36.02
CA VAL A 87 -4.55 14.14 -34.79
C VAL A 87 -3.17 14.71 -35.12
N ASN A 88 -2.71 15.71 -34.36
CA ASN A 88 -1.38 16.28 -34.54
C ASN A 88 -0.47 15.90 -33.38
N ILE A 89 0.70 15.31 -33.67
CA ILE A 89 1.81 15.26 -32.72
C ILE A 89 2.47 16.63 -32.70
N ASN A 90 2.66 17.18 -31.49
CA ASN A 90 3.40 18.42 -31.32
C ASN A 90 4.91 18.13 -31.32
N LEU A 91 5.51 18.07 -32.51
CA LEU A 91 6.95 17.82 -32.66
C LEU A 91 7.83 18.90 -32.01
N ASP A 92 7.33 20.12 -31.73
CA ASP A 92 8.09 21.12 -30.97
C ASP A 92 8.21 20.78 -29.48
N LYS A 93 7.23 20.04 -28.95
CA LYS A 93 7.22 19.57 -27.56
C LYS A 93 7.78 18.16 -27.42
N THR A 94 7.97 17.43 -28.52
CA THR A 94 8.60 16.10 -28.50
C THR A 94 10.08 16.22 -28.17
N GLU A 95 10.50 15.53 -27.11
CA GLU A 95 11.88 15.51 -26.65
C GLU A 95 12.48 14.11 -26.82
N ILE A 96 13.78 14.06 -27.11
CA ILE A 96 14.56 12.82 -27.16
C ILE A 96 15.68 12.87 -26.12
N CYS A 97 16.01 11.71 -25.56
CA CYS A 97 17.12 11.54 -24.64
C CYS A 97 17.72 10.15 -24.83
N ILE A 98 19.05 10.05 -24.81
CA ILE A 98 19.75 8.77 -24.86
C ILE A 98 20.34 8.49 -23.47
N PHE A 99 19.93 7.38 -22.87
CA PHE A 99 20.47 6.91 -21.60
C PHE A 99 21.65 5.98 -21.86
N SER A 100 22.87 6.40 -21.49
CA SER A 100 24.08 5.60 -21.71
C SER A 100 25.18 5.96 -20.72
N LYS A 101 25.86 4.95 -20.18
CA LYS A 101 27.07 5.16 -19.37
C LYS A 101 28.23 5.69 -20.20
N LYS A 102 28.30 5.34 -21.48
CA LYS A 102 29.28 5.91 -22.42
C LYS A 102 28.87 7.33 -22.81
N ASN A 103 29.85 8.14 -23.19
CA ASN A 103 29.55 9.42 -23.82
C ASN A 103 29.11 9.14 -25.25
N ILE A 104 28.04 9.82 -25.65
CA ILE A 104 27.44 9.70 -26.97
C ILE A 104 27.82 10.96 -27.74
N ASP A 105 28.25 10.78 -28.99
CA ASP A 105 28.63 11.88 -29.85
C ASP A 105 27.42 12.76 -30.20
N GLU A 106 27.66 14.06 -30.39
CA GLU A 106 26.57 15.03 -30.63
C GLU A 106 25.80 14.75 -31.93
N GLU A 107 26.42 14.11 -32.92
CA GLU A 107 25.76 13.69 -34.15
C GLU A 107 24.81 12.51 -33.92
N ASP A 108 25.16 11.59 -33.03
CA ASP A 108 24.32 10.45 -32.66
C ASP A 108 23.08 10.87 -31.86
N LYS A 109 23.10 12.03 -31.23
CA LYS A 109 21.95 12.59 -30.52
C LYS A 109 20.87 13.15 -31.44
N ARG A 110 21.15 13.37 -32.72
CA ARG A 110 20.23 14.02 -33.67
C ARG A 110 19.28 13.03 -34.33
N ILE A 111 17.98 13.28 -34.23
CA ILE A 111 16.93 12.54 -34.94
C ILE A 111 16.06 13.53 -35.72
N LEU A 112 15.95 13.33 -37.03
CA LEU A 112 15.07 14.11 -37.90
C LEU A 112 13.81 13.33 -38.27
N ILE A 113 12.65 13.94 -38.02
CA ILE A 113 11.32 13.43 -38.38
C ILE A 113 10.63 14.46 -39.27
N GLN A 114 10.20 14.04 -40.47
CA GLN A 114 9.55 14.93 -41.45
C GLN A 114 10.32 16.24 -41.73
N GLY A 115 11.66 16.15 -41.77
CA GLY A 115 12.54 17.30 -42.00
C GLY A 115 12.77 18.19 -40.77
N LYS A 116 12.19 17.86 -39.61
CA LYS A 116 12.36 18.58 -38.35
C LYS A 116 13.24 17.80 -37.39
N GLU A 117 14.26 18.46 -36.83
CA GLU A 117 15.09 17.89 -35.77
C GLU A 117 14.34 17.94 -34.43
N LEU A 118 14.29 16.81 -33.74
CA LEU A 118 13.68 16.72 -32.42
C LEU A 118 14.58 17.33 -31.34
N LYS A 119 13.96 17.95 -30.33
CA LYS A 119 14.71 18.58 -29.24
C LYS A 119 15.41 17.51 -28.38
N TYR A 120 16.73 17.55 -28.34
CA TYR A 120 17.49 16.76 -27.38
C TYR A 120 17.40 17.37 -25.97
N ASN A 121 16.98 16.59 -24.99
CA ASN A 121 16.95 16.96 -23.59
C ASN A 121 17.77 15.94 -22.79
N SER A 122 18.87 16.37 -22.16
CA SER A 122 19.72 15.50 -21.33
C SER A 122 19.16 15.24 -19.94
N THR A 123 18.07 15.94 -19.56
CA THR A 123 17.38 15.78 -18.28
C THR A 123 15.86 15.69 -18.47
N PRO A 124 15.33 14.73 -19.24
CA PRO A 124 13.90 14.58 -19.46
C PRO A 124 13.15 14.38 -18.15
N LYS A 125 11.93 14.92 -18.10
CA LYS A 125 11.04 14.79 -16.95
C LYS A 125 9.85 13.90 -17.30
N LEU A 126 9.72 12.76 -16.63
CA LEU A 126 8.64 11.81 -16.83
C LEU A 126 7.86 11.61 -15.53
N LEU A 127 6.54 11.87 -15.55
CA LEU A 127 5.64 11.74 -14.39
C LEU A 127 6.16 12.41 -13.10
N GLY A 128 6.89 13.51 -13.26
CA GLY A 128 7.47 14.26 -12.13
C GLY A 128 8.91 13.89 -11.75
N ILE A 129 9.49 12.85 -12.36
CA ILE A 129 10.86 12.39 -12.12
C ILE A 129 11.79 12.95 -13.20
N ILE A 130 12.90 13.55 -12.78
CA ILE A 130 13.96 14.01 -13.69
C ILE A 130 14.96 12.88 -13.87
N MET A 131 15.19 12.45 -15.10
CA MET A 131 16.18 11.42 -15.42
C MET A 131 17.34 12.07 -16.15
N ASP A 132 18.58 11.87 -15.72
CA ASP A 132 19.77 12.29 -16.48
C ASP A 132 20.28 11.15 -17.36
N GLU A 133 21.05 11.48 -18.40
CA GLU A 133 21.64 10.52 -19.38
C GLU A 133 22.37 9.33 -18.72
N LYS A 134 22.92 9.54 -17.51
CA LYS A 134 23.67 8.52 -16.77
C LYS A 134 22.83 7.75 -15.75
N MET A 135 21.53 8.09 -15.64
CA MET A 135 20.59 7.53 -14.66
C MET A 135 21.07 7.69 -13.21
N THR A 136 21.77 8.78 -12.89
CA THR A 136 22.29 9.05 -11.54
C THR A 136 21.22 9.65 -10.61
N PHE A 137 20.18 10.25 -11.18
CA PHE A 137 19.14 11.01 -10.51
C PHE A 137 19.65 12.21 -9.70
N SER A 138 20.91 12.63 -9.83
CA SER A 138 21.46 13.75 -9.05
C SER A 138 20.66 15.04 -9.26
N LYS A 139 20.28 15.34 -10.52
CA LYS A 139 19.46 16.51 -10.86
C LYS A 139 18.05 16.44 -10.29
N HIS A 140 17.50 15.23 -10.16
CA HIS A 140 16.22 15.01 -9.50
C HIS A 140 16.30 15.28 -8.00
N ILE A 141 17.35 14.78 -7.34
CA ILE A 141 17.56 15.04 -5.91
C ILE A 141 17.78 16.53 -5.65
N ASP A 142 18.51 17.25 -6.52
CA ASP A 142 18.66 18.71 -6.42
C ASP A 142 17.30 19.43 -6.49
N ALA A 143 16.42 18.99 -7.41
CA ALA A 143 15.08 19.54 -7.55
C ALA A 143 14.20 19.24 -6.33
N ILE A 144 14.28 18.03 -5.77
CA ILE A 144 13.61 17.63 -4.52
C ILE A 144 14.10 18.50 -3.36
N GLU A 145 15.42 18.61 -3.17
CA GLU A 145 16.04 19.40 -2.10
C GLU A 145 15.58 20.86 -2.19
N LYS A 146 15.62 21.46 -3.39
CA LYS A 146 15.17 22.84 -3.61
C LYS A 146 13.69 23.03 -3.22
N ARG A 147 12.81 22.12 -3.67
CA ARG A 147 11.38 22.20 -3.37
C ARG A 147 11.09 21.97 -1.89
N ALA A 148 11.75 21.00 -1.26
CA ALA A 148 11.61 20.71 0.15
C ALA A 148 12.10 21.88 1.03
N ASN A 149 13.23 22.51 0.68
CA ASN A 149 13.72 23.72 1.38
C ASN A 149 12.77 24.92 1.20
N ARG A 150 12.14 25.08 0.04
CA ARG A 150 11.09 26.11 -0.14
C ARG A 150 9.92 25.88 0.82
N ASN A 151 9.48 24.63 0.97
CA ASN A 151 8.41 24.27 1.91
C ASN A 151 8.86 24.41 3.38
N LEU A 152 10.16 24.22 3.68
CA LEU A 152 10.71 24.53 5.00
C LEU A 152 10.67 26.02 5.32
N THR A 153 10.87 26.90 4.34
CA THR A 153 10.68 28.35 4.55
C THR A 153 9.25 28.64 4.97
N ILE A 154 8.26 28.05 4.30
CA ILE A 154 6.84 28.20 4.68
C ILE A 154 6.60 27.68 6.09
N LEU A 155 7.14 26.52 6.45
CA LEU A 155 7.02 25.96 7.79
C LEU A 155 7.65 26.88 8.85
N ARG A 156 8.75 27.58 8.50
CA ARG A 156 9.40 28.56 9.38
C ARG A 156 8.49 29.77 9.61
N GLU A 157 7.90 30.32 8.56
CA GLU A 157 6.94 31.42 8.69
C GLU A 157 5.75 31.02 9.57
N VAL A 158 5.16 29.85 9.32
CA VAL A 158 4.05 29.31 10.13
C VAL A 158 4.47 29.20 11.60
N ARG A 159 5.68 28.72 11.88
CA ARG A 159 6.17 28.62 13.25
C ARG A 159 6.35 30.00 13.91
N GLN A 160 6.80 31.01 13.18
CA GLN A 160 7.00 32.35 13.74
C GLN A 160 5.68 33.04 14.08
N ILE A 161 4.65 32.85 13.25
CA ILE A 161 3.35 33.51 13.43
C ILE A 161 2.39 32.73 14.33
N SER A 162 2.67 31.45 14.59
CA SER A 162 1.76 30.56 15.33
C SER A 162 2.39 30.01 16.61
N LYS A 163 1.54 29.71 17.60
CA LYS A 163 1.92 29.00 18.84
C LYS A 163 1.69 27.49 18.72
N LEU A 164 1.89 26.93 17.52
CA LEU A 164 1.65 25.51 17.28
C LEU A 164 2.61 24.64 18.10
N LYS A 165 2.05 23.58 18.71
CA LYS A 165 2.83 22.57 19.41
C LYS A 165 3.69 21.75 18.44
N THR A 166 4.78 21.18 18.93
CA THR A 166 5.72 20.34 18.16
C THR A 166 5.00 19.24 17.36
N GLU A 167 3.99 18.58 17.93
CA GLU A 167 3.19 17.56 17.23
C GLU A 167 2.58 18.10 15.93
N LYS A 168 2.04 19.33 15.96
CA LYS A 168 1.39 19.95 14.81
C LYS A 168 2.41 20.44 13.79
N LEU A 169 3.56 20.95 14.24
CA LEU A 169 4.67 21.29 13.35
C LEU A 169 5.23 20.05 12.63
N LEU A 170 5.35 18.92 13.32
CA LEU A 170 5.76 17.66 12.69
C LEU A 170 4.71 17.14 11.69
N GLN A 171 3.41 17.29 11.98
CA GLN A 171 2.34 16.99 11.00
C GLN A 171 2.47 17.87 9.73
N LEU A 172 2.82 19.15 9.87
CA LEU A 172 3.10 20.03 8.75
C LEU A 172 4.38 19.63 8.00
N TYR A 173 5.44 19.25 8.71
CA TYR A 173 6.64 18.68 8.11
C TYR A 173 6.31 17.46 7.24
N TYR A 174 5.53 16.50 7.76
CA TYR A 174 5.18 15.30 7.01
C TYR A 174 4.37 15.60 5.75
N SER A 175 3.39 16.50 5.85
CA SER A 175 2.49 16.85 4.74
C SER A 175 3.11 17.75 3.68
N LEU A 176 4.00 18.68 4.06
CA LEU A 176 4.56 19.68 3.14
C LEU A 176 5.97 19.34 2.66
N VAL A 177 6.85 18.85 3.54
CA VAL A 177 8.28 18.69 3.25
C VAL A 177 8.62 17.23 2.95
N ARG A 178 8.25 16.31 3.85
CA ARG A 178 8.55 14.87 3.71
C ARG A 178 7.83 14.27 2.51
N SER A 179 6.58 14.63 2.27
CA SER A 179 5.81 14.20 1.09
C SER A 179 6.52 14.48 -0.24
N VAL A 180 7.22 15.62 -0.35
CA VAL A 180 8.02 15.98 -1.53
C VAL A 180 9.24 15.05 -1.67
N MET A 181 9.89 14.71 -0.56
CA MET A 181 11.04 13.80 -0.54
C MET A 181 10.65 12.34 -0.77
N GLU A 182 9.40 11.95 -0.48
CA GLU A 182 8.91 10.57 -0.64
C GLU A 182 8.31 10.32 -2.04
N TYR A 183 7.99 11.37 -2.80
CA TYR A 183 7.30 11.25 -4.08
C TYR A 183 8.09 10.38 -5.09
N CYS A 184 7.46 9.29 -5.53
CA CYS A 184 8.02 8.30 -6.46
C CYS A 184 9.39 7.74 -6.06
N SER A 185 9.71 7.69 -4.76
CA SER A 185 11.03 7.27 -4.29
C SER A 185 11.52 5.91 -4.79
N PRO A 186 10.67 4.87 -4.96
CA PRO A 186 11.14 3.59 -5.47
C PRO A 186 11.81 3.67 -6.84
N ALA A 187 11.52 4.71 -7.65
CA ALA A 187 12.08 4.86 -8.99
C ALA A 187 13.45 5.55 -9.04
N TRP A 188 13.81 6.35 -8.03
CA TRP A 188 15.05 7.15 -8.03
C TRP A 188 15.97 6.88 -6.84
N GLN A 189 15.61 5.98 -5.92
CA GLN A 189 16.41 5.68 -4.72
C GLN A 189 17.80 5.10 -5.04
N ILE A 190 18.10 4.74 -6.30
CA ILE A 190 19.46 4.35 -6.73
C ILE A 190 20.44 5.52 -6.85
N ALA A 191 19.98 6.76 -6.62
CA ALA A 191 20.86 7.91 -6.57
C ALA A 191 22.05 7.70 -5.62
N GLU A 192 23.18 8.35 -5.95
CA GLU A 192 24.41 8.18 -5.18
C GLU A 192 24.23 8.57 -3.71
N PRO A 193 24.93 7.90 -2.77
CA PRO A 193 24.84 8.22 -1.34
C PRO A 193 25.05 9.70 -1.01
N LYS A 194 25.97 10.37 -1.72
CA LYS A 194 26.24 11.81 -1.55
C LYS A 194 25.02 12.69 -1.84
N ASP A 195 24.21 12.29 -2.82
CA ASP A 195 23.00 13.01 -3.21
C ASP A 195 21.88 12.70 -2.22
N LEU A 196 21.69 11.43 -1.85
CA LEU A 196 20.68 11.05 -0.83
C LEU A 196 20.92 11.77 0.52
N GLN A 197 22.18 12.04 0.88
CA GLN A 197 22.52 12.83 2.07
C GLN A 197 22.00 14.29 2.04
N LYS A 198 21.61 14.83 0.88
CA LYS A 198 20.88 16.11 0.79
C LYS A 198 19.56 16.03 1.54
N LEU A 199 18.85 14.90 1.42
CA LEU A 199 17.56 14.68 2.07
C LEU A 199 17.70 14.58 3.59
N ASP A 200 18.78 13.95 4.08
CA ASP A 200 19.12 13.94 5.51
C ASP A 200 19.27 15.35 6.09
N ARG A 201 19.95 16.24 5.35
CA ARG A 201 20.14 17.64 5.76
C ARG A 201 18.81 18.40 5.80
N VAL A 202 17.92 18.16 4.84
CA VAL A 202 16.58 18.74 4.82
C VAL A 202 15.76 18.26 6.03
N GLN A 203 15.73 16.95 6.30
CA GLN A 203 15.06 16.40 7.48
C GLN A 203 15.62 17.02 8.76
N ARG A 204 16.94 17.06 8.93
CA ARG A 204 17.58 17.67 10.11
C ARG A 204 17.15 19.13 10.30
N LYS A 205 17.17 19.95 9.24
CA LYS A 205 16.69 21.35 9.30
C LYS A 205 15.22 21.43 9.74
N ALA A 206 14.39 20.51 9.26
CA ALA A 206 12.99 20.42 9.66
C ALA A 206 12.83 20.11 11.15
N LEU A 207 13.56 19.12 11.66
CA LEU A 207 13.47 18.70 13.06
C LEU A 207 13.97 19.78 14.02
N ILE A 208 15.08 20.44 13.68
CA ILE A 208 15.59 21.63 14.40
C ILE A 208 14.49 22.70 14.49
N LEU A 209 13.84 22.98 13.36
CA LEU A 209 12.78 23.98 13.31
C LEU A 209 11.56 23.57 14.14
N CYS A 210 11.07 22.33 13.98
CA CYS A 210 9.85 21.85 14.65
C CYS A 210 10.01 21.73 16.16
N MET A 211 11.20 21.34 16.63
CA MET A 211 11.49 21.13 18.04
C MET A 211 12.15 22.32 18.74
N ASP A 212 12.41 23.41 18.00
CA ASP A 212 13.11 24.59 18.49
C ASP A 212 14.49 24.30 19.11
N MET A 213 15.29 23.53 18.37
CA MET A 213 16.61 23.07 18.81
C MET A 213 17.75 23.91 18.22
N PRO A 214 18.93 23.96 18.87
CA PRO A 214 20.11 24.60 18.32
C PRO A 214 20.56 23.99 16.99
N THR A 215 21.21 24.79 16.15
CA THR A 215 21.77 24.34 14.87
C THR A 215 22.92 23.36 15.02
N THR A 216 23.46 23.18 16.22
CA THR A 216 24.52 22.22 16.57
C THR A 216 23.99 20.84 16.95
N SER A 217 22.68 20.68 17.19
CA SER A 217 22.10 19.41 17.60
C SER A 217 22.41 18.27 16.62
N GLY A 218 22.84 17.13 17.16
CA GLY A 218 23.11 15.91 16.39
C GLY A 218 21.85 15.42 15.66
N ARG A 219 22.00 14.94 14.42
CA ARG A 219 20.86 14.46 13.62
C ARG A 219 20.17 13.28 14.32
N GLU A 220 20.97 12.32 14.78
CA GLU A 220 20.50 11.08 15.38
C GLU A 220 19.68 11.37 16.66
N ALA A 221 20.15 12.29 17.49
CA ALA A 221 19.43 12.74 18.68
C ALA A 221 18.08 13.39 18.31
N LEU A 222 18.06 14.26 17.29
CA LEU A 222 16.82 14.91 16.84
C LEU A 222 15.79 13.89 16.31
N GLU A 223 16.25 12.87 15.58
CA GLU A 223 15.40 11.80 15.05
C GLU A 223 14.75 11.00 16.17
N VAL A 224 15.55 10.57 17.17
CA VAL A 224 15.05 9.78 18.32
C VAL A 224 14.07 10.59 19.16
N GLU A 225 14.40 11.84 19.46
CA GLU A 225 13.55 12.67 20.31
C GLU A 225 12.21 13.04 19.65
N SER A 226 12.25 13.40 18.37
CA SER A 226 11.04 13.69 17.60
C SER A 226 10.21 12.43 17.28
N GLY A 227 10.80 11.25 17.40
CA GLY A 227 10.24 10.00 16.91
C GLY A 227 10.17 9.93 15.38
N VAL A 228 10.97 10.73 14.67
CA VAL A 228 11.03 10.76 13.21
C VAL A 228 12.17 9.85 12.74
N MET A 229 11.81 8.74 12.11
CA MET A 229 12.76 7.82 11.49
C MET A 229 13.68 8.52 10.46
N PRO A 230 14.97 8.14 10.37
CA PRO A 230 15.86 8.54 9.29
C PRO A 230 15.22 8.42 7.90
N ILE A 231 15.41 9.44 7.06
CA ILE A 231 14.70 9.51 5.77
C ILE A 231 15.06 8.32 4.87
N ASP A 232 16.32 7.87 4.87
CA ASP A 232 16.75 6.74 4.05
C ASP A 232 16.06 5.42 4.45
N LEU A 233 15.91 5.16 5.75
CA LEU A 233 15.15 4.01 6.27
C LEU A 233 13.66 4.12 5.95
N ARG A 234 13.12 5.34 5.93
CA ARG A 234 11.75 5.56 5.47
C ARG A 234 11.59 5.25 3.98
N LEU A 235 12.50 5.70 3.13
CA LEU A 235 12.44 5.43 1.69
C LEU A 235 12.53 3.92 1.42
N GLU A 236 13.32 3.19 2.22
CA GLU A 236 13.34 1.72 2.23
C GLU A 236 11.96 1.11 2.55
N GLN A 237 11.24 1.60 3.57
CA GLN A 237 9.87 1.12 3.85
C GLN A 237 8.94 1.32 2.64
N ILE A 238 9.08 2.43 1.92
CA ILE A 238 8.27 2.74 0.74
C ILE A 238 8.61 1.79 -0.40
N ALA A 239 9.89 1.53 -0.65
CA ALA A 239 10.35 0.60 -1.69
C ALA A 239 9.86 -0.84 -1.43
N ILE A 240 10.01 -1.34 -0.21
CA ILE A 240 9.53 -2.68 0.19
C ILE A 240 8.00 -2.77 -0.03
N LYS A 241 7.26 -1.76 0.42
CA LYS A 241 5.80 -1.70 0.22
C LYS A 241 5.43 -1.68 -1.26
N GLU A 242 6.21 -1.02 -2.11
CA GLU A 242 5.91 -0.95 -3.54
C GLU A 242 6.13 -2.30 -4.23
N ILE A 243 7.21 -3.02 -3.92
CA ILE A 243 7.41 -4.39 -4.41
C ILE A 243 6.29 -5.31 -3.94
N ALA A 244 5.84 -5.16 -2.68
CA ALA A 244 4.70 -5.93 -2.15
C ALA A 244 3.45 -5.72 -3.01
N LYS A 245 3.11 -4.47 -3.34
CA LYS A 245 1.98 -4.17 -4.22
C LYS A 245 2.17 -4.78 -5.60
N ILE A 246 3.35 -4.63 -6.21
CA ILE A 246 3.63 -5.20 -7.53
C ILE A 246 3.46 -6.72 -7.50
N LYS A 247 3.95 -7.41 -6.47
CA LYS A 247 3.78 -8.87 -6.31
C LYS A 247 2.33 -9.27 -6.07
N SER A 248 1.54 -8.45 -5.37
CA SER A 248 0.10 -8.71 -5.20
C SER A 248 -0.69 -8.59 -6.51
N LYS A 249 -0.22 -7.85 -7.52
CA LYS A 249 -0.97 -7.68 -8.78
C LYS A 249 -1.29 -8.98 -9.50
N SER A 250 -2.27 -8.94 -10.40
CA SER A 250 -2.58 -10.09 -11.27
C SER A 250 -1.37 -10.44 -12.15
N ALA A 251 -1.23 -11.71 -12.53
CA ALA A 251 -0.13 -12.15 -13.41
C ALA A 251 -0.18 -11.49 -14.82
N GLN A 252 -1.32 -10.90 -15.20
CA GLN A 252 -1.50 -10.20 -16.48
C GLN A 252 -1.01 -8.76 -16.42
N GLU A 253 -0.77 -8.20 -15.23
CA GLU A 253 -0.31 -6.82 -15.07
C GLU A 253 1.13 -6.66 -15.59
N PRO A 254 1.38 -5.74 -16.54
CA PRO A 254 2.70 -5.59 -17.18
C PRO A 254 3.85 -5.38 -16.19
N ILE A 255 3.61 -4.60 -15.12
CA ILE A 255 4.64 -4.32 -14.11
C ILE A 255 5.02 -5.55 -13.29
N LYS A 256 4.08 -6.48 -13.05
CA LYS A 256 4.37 -7.76 -12.38
C LYS A 256 5.13 -8.69 -13.32
N GLN A 257 4.79 -8.73 -14.59
CA GLN A 257 5.54 -9.50 -15.59
C GLN A 257 6.98 -8.98 -15.73
N GLN A 258 7.18 -7.66 -15.71
CA GLN A 258 8.53 -7.08 -15.68
C GLN A 258 9.31 -7.49 -14.44
N LEU A 259 8.67 -7.49 -13.26
CA LEU A 259 9.31 -7.95 -12.02
C LEU A 259 9.73 -9.42 -12.10
N VAL A 260 8.84 -10.30 -12.58
CA VAL A 260 9.14 -11.73 -12.75
C VAL A 260 10.31 -11.93 -13.71
N ARG A 261 10.30 -11.27 -14.88
CA ARG A 261 11.42 -11.32 -15.83
C ARG A 261 12.73 -10.85 -15.21
N TYR A 262 12.68 -9.82 -14.35
CA TYR A 262 13.84 -9.31 -13.63
C TYR A 262 14.40 -10.35 -12.65
N GLU A 263 13.54 -11.02 -11.88
CA GLU A 263 13.92 -12.06 -10.92
C GLU A 263 14.45 -13.34 -11.58
N GLU A 264 14.00 -13.67 -12.80
CA GLU A 264 14.46 -14.84 -13.57
C GLU A 264 15.82 -14.67 -14.25
N HIS A 265 16.29 -13.43 -14.43
CA HIS A 265 17.54 -13.14 -15.15
C HIS A 265 18.65 -12.70 -14.18
N ASP A 266 19.59 -13.60 -13.89
CA ASP A 266 20.81 -13.31 -13.10
C ASP A 266 21.68 -12.17 -13.70
N ALA A 267 21.46 -11.82 -14.97
CA ALA A 267 22.29 -10.88 -15.72
C ALA A 267 22.18 -9.40 -15.28
N TYR A 268 21.20 -9.05 -14.45
CA TYR A 268 20.97 -7.65 -14.04
C TYR A 268 21.81 -7.19 -12.84
N ASP A 269 22.58 -8.09 -12.22
CA ASP A 269 23.45 -7.76 -11.07
C ASP A 269 24.62 -6.83 -11.40
N LYS A 270 24.93 -6.63 -12.68
CA LYS A 270 26.07 -5.78 -13.08
C LYS A 270 25.86 -4.31 -12.76
N TYR A 271 24.61 -3.83 -12.72
CA TYR A 271 24.29 -2.42 -12.49
C TYR A 271 23.09 -2.23 -11.55
N PRO A 272 23.17 -1.31 -10.57
CA PRO A 272 22.07 -1.07 -9.65
C PRO A 272 20.85 -0.53 -10.40
N THR A 273 19.72 -1.21 -10.27
CA THR A 273 18.42 -0.75 -10.77
C THR A 273 17.49 -0.39 -9.61
N PRO A 274 16.48 0.46 -9.82
CA PRO A 274 15.51 0.77 -8.78
C PRO A 274 14.78 -0.47 -8.27
N MET A 275 14.42 -1.39 -9.17
CA MET A 275 13.77 -2.65 -8.85
C MET A 275 14.68 -3.59 -8.05
N GLY A 276 15.94 -3.76 -8.47
CA GLY A 276 16.93 -4.55 -7.75
C GLY A 276 17.23 -4.02 -6.34
N LYS A 277 17.31 -2.69 -6.19
CA LYS A 277 17.45 -2.06 -4.86
C LYS A 277 16.24 -2.35 -3.96
N ALA A 278 15.02 -2.24 -4.48
CA ALA A 278 13.82 -2.53 -3.69
C ALA A 278 13.71 -4.03 -3.33
N LEU A 279 14.08 -4.93 -4.25
CA LEU A 279 14.13 -6.38 -4.02
C LEU A 279 15.17 -6.75 -2.96
N SER A 280 16.38 -6.21 -3.03
CA SER A 280 17.41 -6.46 -2.02
C SER A 280 16.99 -6.00 -0.61
N GLN A 281 16.32 -4.84 -0.52
CA GLN A 281 15.74 -4.34 0.72
C GLN A 281 14.62 -5.25 1.25
N ALA A 282 13.76 -5.75 0.36
CA ALA A 282 12.73 -6.73 0.71
C ALA A 282 13.37 -8.00 1.26
N ALA A 283 14.33 -8.60 0.55
CA ALA A 283 15.06 -9.80 0.97
C ALA A 283 15.77 -9.63 2.33
N GLU A 284 16.35 -8.45 2.61
CA GLU A 284 16.92 -8.19 3.94
C GLU A 284 15.84 -8.17 5.03
N MET A 285 14.69 -7.56 4.75
CA MET A 285 13.53 -7.57 5.65
C MET A 285 12.99 -9.00 5.87
N GLU A 286 12.92 -9.84 4.83
CA GLU A 286 12.48 -11.23 4.96
C GLU A 286 13.41 -12.02 5.88
N LYS A 287 14.73 -11.89 5.70
CA LYS A 287 15.74 -12.54 6.56
C LYS A 287 15.57 -12.18 8.03
N GLN A 288 15.19 -10.94 8.33
CA GLN A 288 15.04 -10.45 9.70
C GLN A 288 13.67 -10.80 10.32
N THR A 289 12.62 -10.90 9.51
CA THR A 289 11.23 -10.97 9.99
C THR A 289 10.54 -12.30 9.70
N LYS A 290 11.12 -13.13 8.83
CA LYS A 290 10.57 -14.38 8.30
C LYS A 290 9.25 -14.18 7.54
N ILE A 291 8.97 -12.96 7.07
CA ILE A 291 7.83 -12.67 6.21
C ILE A 291 8.26 -12.81 4.76
N ASN A 292 7.74 -13.82 4.07
CA ASN A 292 8.00 -14.06 2.66
C ASN A 292 7.00 -13.26 1.80
N ILE A 293 7.50 -12.26 1.08
CA ILE A 293 6.73 -11.36 0.23
C ILE A 293 6.15 -12.06 -1.00
N ASN A 294 6.67 -13.23 -1.37
CA ASN A 294 6.14 -14.03 -2.48
C ASN A 294 4.82 -14.73 -2.12
N LEU A 295 4.53 -14.88 -0.82
CA LEU A 295 3.26 -15.42 -0.32
C LEU A 295 2.20 -14.32 -0.12
N ILE A 296 2.44 -13.13 -0.67
CA ILE A 296 1.49 -12.03 -0.53
C ILE A 296 0.18 -12.36 -1.24
N GLU A 297 -0.92 -12.09 -0.57
CA GLU A 297 -2.24 -12.26 -1.16
C GLU A 297 -2.42 -11.39 -2.41
N PRO A 298 -3.15 -11.88 -3.43
CA PRO A 298 -3.40 -11.13 -4.65
C PRO A 298 -4.27 -9.89 -4.41
N GLU A 299 -3.88 -8.77 -5.03
CA GLU A 299 -4.67 -7.56 -5.20
C GLU A 299 -5.85 -7.87 -6.14
N PHE A 300 -7.05 -7.50 -5.72
CA PHE A 300 -8.24 -7.60 -6.54
C PHE A 300 -8.98 -6.27 -6.55
N THR A 301 -9.35 -5.81 -7.74
CA THR A 301 -10.23 -4.67 -7.92
C THR A 301 -11.67 -5.16 -7.83
N TYR A 302 -12.25 -5.05 -6.65
CA TYR A 302 -13.64 -5.45 -6.42
C TYR A 302 -14.60 -4.45 -7.10
N ARG A 303 -15.27 -4.86 -8.17
CA ARG A 303 -16.54 -4.27 -8.64
C ARG A 303 -17.61 -5.34 -8.58
N LEU A 304 -18.00 -5.71 -7.37
CA LEU A 304 -19.07 -6.67 -7.23
C LEU A 304 -20.36 -5.90 -7.46
N GLY A 305 -21.18 -6.38 -8.39
CA GLY A 305 -22.57 -5.95 -8.48
C GLY A 305 -23.23 -6.16 -7.11
N GLU A 306 -24.32 -5.45 -6.84
CA GLU A 306 -25.07 -5.65 -5.59
C GLU A 306 -25.50 -7.11 -5.45
N THR A 307 -24.69 -7.95 -4.82
CA THR A 307 -25.16 -9.25 -4.34
C THR A 307 -26.18 -8.90 -3.29
N GLN A 308 -27.47 -9.05 -3.63
CA GLN A 308 -28.56 -8.96 -2.69
C GLN A 308 -28.40 -10.09 -1.67
N MET A 309 -27.61 -9.84 -0.64
CA MET A 309 -27.55 -10.72 0.52
C MET A 309 -28.80 -10.49 1.35
N THR A 310 -29.48 -11.58 1.70
CA THR A 310 -30.58 -11.56 2.66
C THR A 310 -29.99 -11.19 4.02
N GLN A 311 -30.05 -9.90 4.38
CA GLN A 311 -29.52 -9.38 5.62
C GLN A 311 -30.16 -10.12 6.81
N SER A 312 -29.33 -10.57 7.76
CA SER A 312 -29.85 -10.67 9.13
C SER A 312 -30.10 -9.24 9.61
N LYS A 313 -31.29 -8.98 10.19
CA LYS A 313 -31.65 -7.66 10.72
C LYS A 313 -30.47 -7.13 11.57
N PRO A 314 -30.10 -5.84 11.47
CA PRO A 314 -28.97 -5.30 12.22
C PRO A 314 -29.22 -5.49 13.72
N LEU A 315 -28.55 -6.47 14.31
CA LEU A 315 -28.52 -6.67 15.75
C LEU A 315 -27.65 -5.56 16.34
N TYR A 316 -28.17 -4.84 17.31
CA TYR A 316 -27.43 -3.78 18.01
C TYR A 316 -26.37 -4.39 18.92
N TRP A 317 -25.24 -4.82 18.33
CA TRP A 317 -24.13 -5.49 19.02
C TRP A 317 -23.56 -4.69 20.20
N SER A 318 -23.69 -3.36 20.17
CA SER A 318 -23.15 -2.45 21.18
C SER A 318 -23.75 -2.66 22.58
N ARG A 319 -24.96 -3.25 22.68
CA ARG A 319 -25.64 -3.48 23.97
C ARG A 319 -25.23 -4.78 24.67
N LEU A 320 -24.52 -5.68 23.97
CA LEU A 320 -24.21 -7.03 24.45
C LEU A 320 -22.87 -7.15 25.20
N GLY A 321 -22.12 -6.05 25.32
CA GLY A 321 -20.84 -6.02 26.01
C GLY A 321 -19.72 -6.78 25.30
N ASN A 322 -18.51 -6.75 25.88
CA ASN A 322 -17.36 -7.50 25.38
C ASN A 322 -17.46 -8.96 25.84
N SER A 323 -17.22 -9.92 24.95
CA SER A 323 -17.31 -11.36 25.25
C SER A 323 -16.43 -11.81 26.42
N LYS A 324 -15.34 -11.09 26.71
CA LYS A 324 -14.43 -11.37 27.83
C LYS A 324 -14.85 -10.77 29.17
N SER A 325 -15.86 -9.89 29.19
CA SER A 325 -16.22 -9.12 30.39
C SER A 325 -17.73 -8.89 30.53
N ARG A 326 -18.56 -9.84 30.06
CA ARG A 326 -20.01 -9.71 30.14
C ARG A 326 -20.51 -9.84 31.58
N THR A 327 -21.49 -9.02 31.95
CA THR A 327 -22.28 -9.20 33.17
C THR A 327 -23.29 -10.36 33.00
N ASN A 328 -23.86 -10.86 34.11
CA ASN A 328 -24.89 -11.89 34.06
C ASN A 328 -26.11 -11.44 33.22
N GLU A 329 -26.57 -10.20 33.40
CA GLU A 329 -27.65 -9.61 32.59
C GLU A 329 -27.29 -9.59 31.08
N GLN A 330 -26.03 -9.31 30.74
CA GLN A 330 -25.57 -9.34 29.35
C GLN A 330 -25.49 -10.76 28.79
N GLN A 331 -25.19 -11.77 29.63
CA GLN A 331 -25.23 -13.17 29.22
C GLN A 331 -26.68 -13.64 28.97
N GLU A 332 -27.62 -13.28 29.84
CA GLU A 332 -29.05 -13.56 29.63
C GLU A 332 -29.56 -12.90 28.35
N LEU A 333 -29.24 -11.63 28.12
CA LEU A 333 -29.60 -10.90 26.91
C LEU A 333 -28.98 -11.55 25.64
N CYS A 334 -27.76 -12.08 25.73
CA CYS A 334 -27.15 -12.85 24.63
C CYS A 334 -27.97 -14.11 24.31
N GLN A 335 -28.39 -14.85 25.33
CA GLN A 335 -29.19 -16.06 25.15
C GLN A 335 -30.58 -15.75 24.59
N GLU A 336 -31.24 -14.71 25.08
CA GLU A 336 -32.52 -14.23 24.55
C GLU A 336 -32.41 -13.81 23.09
N THR A 337 -31.37 -13.03 22.76
CA THR A 337 -31.09 -12.60 21.39
C THR A 337 -30.87 -13.79 20.47
N PHE A 338 -30.09 -14.78 20.92
CA PHE A 338 -29.85 -16.00 20.15
C PHE A 338 -31.14 -16.81 19.96
N ASN A 339 -31.94 -16.97 21.01
CA ASN A 339 -33.22 -17.67 20.95
C ASN A 339 -34.20 -16.98 19.98
N GLN A 340 -34.22 -15.65 19.92
CA GLN A 340 -35.00 -14.92 18.91
C GLN A 340 -34.51 -15.22 17.49
N LEU A 341 -33.19 -15.25 17.27
CA LEU A 341 -32.62 -15.61 15.96
C LEU A 341 -32.91 -17.06 15.58
N MET A 342 -33.01 -17.95 16.56
CA MET A 342 -33.41 -19.34 16.37
C MET A 342 -34.93 -19.50 16.21
N GLY A 343 -35.75 -18.58 16.73
CA GLY A 343 -37.20 -18.60 16.56
C GLY A 343 -37.66 -18.39 15.12
N ASP A 344 -36.84 -17.72 14.30
CA ASP A 344 -37.07 -17.53 12.86
C ASP A 344 -36.73 -18.77 12.00
N CYS A 345 -36.30 -19.86 12.63
CA CYS A 345 -35.87 -21.09 11.97
C CYS A 345 -37.03 -22.07 11.73
N THR A 346 -37.18 -22.60 10.50
CA THR A 346 -38.21 -23.61 10.16
C THR A 346 -37.65 -25.05 10.17
N GLN A 347 -38.48 -26.08 9.98
CA GLN A 347 -38.02 -27.48 9.94
C GLN A 347 -37.25 -27.84 8.64
N GLU A 348 -37.45 -27.12 7.54
CA GLU A 348 -36.86 -27.42 6.21
C GLU A 348 -35.52 -26.71 5.93
N GLN A 349 -34.79 -26.31 6.98
CA GLN A 349 -33.53 -25.59 6.83
C GLN A 349 -32.39 -26.26 7.60
N ALA A 350 -31.16 -26.07 7.12
CA ALA A 350 -29.97 -26.38 7.90
C ALA A 350 -29.56 -25.20 8.78
N ILE A 351 -28.93 -25.52 9.90
CA ILE A 351 -28.33 -24.57 10.82
C ILE A 351 -26.85 -24.91 10.95
N SER A 352 -26.00 -23.91 10.78
CA SER A 352 -24.57 -24.08 10.96
C SER A 352 -24.00 -23.07 11.96
N PHE A 353 -23.01 -23.50 12.72
CA PHE A 353 -22.18 -22.63 13.55
C PHE A 353 -20.74 -22.73 13.07
N THR A 354 -20.05 -21.60 13.03
CA THR A 354 -18.67 -21.47 12.54
C THR A 354 -17.85 -20.68 13.55
N ASP A 355 -16.59 -21.07 13.71
CA ASP A 355 -15.63 -20.33 14.51
C ASP A 355 -14.22 -20.41 13.89
N GLY A 356 -13.40 -19.40 14.18
CA GLY A 356 -11.99 -19.36 13.81
C GLY A 356 -11.11 -19.26 15.04
N SER A 357 -10.00 -20.00 15.06
CA SER A 357 -9.02 -19.95 16.15
C SER A 357 -7.61 -19.68 15.64
N CYS A 358 -6.81 -19.00 16.46
CA CYS A 358 -5.45 -18.60 16.12
C CYS A 358 -4.54 -18.62 17.36
N LEU A 359 -3.46 -19.40 17.30
CA LEU A 359 -2.47 -19.55 18.36
C LEU A 359 -1.44 -18.42 18.32
N GLY A 360 -1.82 -17.30 18.94
CA GLY A 360 -1.14 -16.02 18.73
C GLY A 360 -1.60 -15.41 17.41
N ASN A 361 -1.90 -14.11 17.40
CA ASN A 361 -2.47 -13.44 16.23
C ASN A 361 -1.48 -12.39 15.70
N PRO A 362 -0.80 -12.62 14.55
CA PRO A 362 -0.90 -13.79 13.67
C PRO A 362 -0.09 -15.00 14.15
N GLY A 363 -0.51 -16.20 13.73
CA GLY A 363 0.06 -17.49 14.15
C GLY A 363 -0.68 -18.69 13.53
N PRO A 364 -0.43 -19.92 14.00
CA PRO A 364 -1.13 -21.11 13.52
C PRO A 364 -2.63 -20.94 13.72
N CYS A 365 -3.41 -21.07 12.66
CA CYS A 365 -4.84 -20.81 12.69
C CYS A 365 -5.64 -21.91 12.01
N GLY A 366 -6.83 -22.13 12.55
CA GLY A 366 -7.72 -23.24 12.19
C GLY A 366 -9.16 -22.78 12.18
N ALA A 367 -9.93 -23.38 11.28
CA ALA A 367 -11.35 -23.10 11.11
C ALA A 367 -12.17 -24.30 11.58
N GLY A 368 -13.29 -24.04 12.25
CA GLY A 368 -14.21 -25.06 12.74
C GLY A 368 -15.65 -24.74 12.34
N ALA A 369 -16.41 -25.75 11.98
CA ALA A 369 -17.83 -25.61 11.69
C ALA A 369 -18.61 -26.87 12.04
N ILE A 370 -19.87 -26.67 12.43
CA ILE A 370 -20.84 -27.74 12.59
C ILE A 370 -22.10 -27.43 11.80
N ILE A 371 -22.71 -28.45 11.18
CA ILE A 371 -23.92 -28.32 10.37
C ILE A 371 -24.96 -29.33 10.85
N TYR A 372 -26.11 -28.81 11.26
CA TYR A 372 -27.29 -29.55 11.65
C TYR A 372 -28.34 -29.47 10.54
N ALA A 373 -28.82 -30.62 10.08
CA ALA A 373 -30.01 -30.74 9.24
C ALA A 373 -30.71 -32.06 9.54
N GLU A 374 -32.00 -32.18 9.23
CA GLU A 374 -32.77 -33.39 9.51
C GLU A 374 -32.17 -34.65 8.85
N HIS A 375 -31.64 -34.50 7.64
CA HIS A 375 -31.02 -35.54 6.84
C HIS A 375 -29.51 -35.73 7.14
N ILE A 376 -28.91 -34.89 8.00
CA ILE A 376 -27.50 -34.98 8.40
C ILE A 376 -27.45 -35.49 9.85
N LYS A 377 -27.50 -36.82 10.01
CA LYS A 377 -27.44 -37.50 11.32
C LYS A 377 -26.34 -38.57 11.31
N PRO A 378 -25.28 -38.44 12.15
CA PRO A 378 -25.02 -37.33 13.09
C PRO A 378 -24.69 -36.02 12.35
N ALA A 379 -24.77 -34.89 13.08
CA ALA A 379 -24.41 -33.58 12.55
C ALA A 379 -23.01 -33.59 11.93
N ALA A 380 -22.85 -32.89 10.80
CA ALA A 380 -21.57 -32.82 10.10
C ALA A 380 -20.63 -31.89 10.87
N ARG A 381 -19.44 -32.40 11.20
CA ARG A 381 -18.39 -31.68 11.92
C ARG A 381 -17.22 -31.47 10.98
N LEU A 382 -16.88 -30.22 10.74
CA LEU A 382 -15.82 -29.82 9.82
C LEU A 382 -14.76 -29.07 10.62
N HIS A 383 -13.50 -29.42 10.43
CA HIS A 383 -12.36 -28.63 10.89
C HIS A 383 -11.30 -28.62 9.80
N ARG A 384 -10.54 -27.53 9.70
CA ARG A 384 -9.48 -27.39 8.70
C ARG A 384 -8.32 -26.59 9.28
N PRO A 385 -7.11 -27.15 9.37
CA PRO A 385 -5.91 -26.34 9.61
C PRO A 385 -5.73 -25.40 8.41
N VAL A 386 -5.65 -24.09 8.67
CA VAL A 386 -5.71 -23.07 7.62
C VAL A 386 -4.32 -22.62 7.21
N ALA A 387 -3.53 -22.14 8.16
CA ALA A 387 -2.18 -21.62 7.90
C ALA A 387 -1.34 -21.70 9.17
N GLN A 388 -0.04 -21.99 9.03
CA GLN A 388 0.93 -21.90 10.14
C GLN A 388 1.12 -20.44 10.61
N ARG A 389 0.85 -19.47 9.73
CA ARG A 389 0.78 -18.05 10.02
C ARG A 389 -0.39 -17.43 9.26
N GLY A 390 -1.54 -17.34 9.94
CA GLY A 390 -2.70 -16.56 9.50
C GLY A 390 -3.17 -15.64 10.62
N SER A 391 -4.23 -14.88 10.35
CA SER A 391 -4.92 -14.10 11.38
C SER A 391 -6.20 -14.79 11.80
N ILE A 392 -6.74 -14.38 12.94
CA ILE A 392 -8.06 -14.82 13.39
C ILE A 392 -9.14 -14.56 12.32
N LEU A 393 -9.08 -13.42 11.62
CA LEU A 393 -10.04 -13.07 10.57
C LEU A 393 -9.99 -14.05 9.39
N LEU A 394 -8.80 -14.54 9.03
CA LEU A 394 -8.66 -15.54 7.97
C LEU A 394 -9.36 -16.84 8.38
N ALA A 395 -9.10 -17.32 9.61
CA ALA A 395 -9.72 -18.55 10.12
C ALA A 395 -11.25 -18.46 10.12
N GLU A 396 -11.80 -17.33 10.58
CA GLU A 396 -13.24 -17.06 10.60
C GLU A 396 -13.87 -17.06 9.20
N LEU A 397 -13.20 -16.45 8.22
CA LEU A 397 -13.67 -16.45 6.83
C LEU A 397 -13.64 -17.87 6.25
N ILE A 398 -12.57 -18.63 6.50
CA ILE A 398 -12.45 -20.01 6.04
C ILE A 398 -13.49 -20.92 6.69
N ALA A 399 -13.87 -20.69 7.94
CA ALA A 399 -14.91 -21.44 8.61
C ALA A 399 -16.28 -21.32 7.89
N ILE A 400 -16.63 -20.11 7.43
CA ILE A 400 -17.82 -19.92 6.58
C ILE A 400 -17.62 -20.59 5.22
N LEU A 401 -16.46 -20.41 4.59
CA LEU A 401 -16.17 -21.01 3.28
C LEU A 401 -16.33 -22.54 3.31
N MET A 402 -15.86 -23.20 4.37
CA MET A 402 -16.00 -24.65 4.56
C MET A 402 -17.45 -25.12 4.57
N VAL A 403 -18.36 -24.35 5.18
CA VAL A 403 -19.79 -24.67 5.19
C VAL A 403 -20.37 -24.58 3.78
N LEU A 404 -19.97 -23.57 3.01
CA LEU A 404 -20.42 -23.40 1.63
C LEU A 404 -19.89 -24.51 0.72
N GLU A 405 -18.61 -24.84 0.83
CA GLU A 405 -17.97 -25.94 0.10
C GLU A 405 -18.64 -27.28 0.41
N TYR A 406 -18.98 -27.54 1.67
CA TYR A 406 -19.73 -28.73 2.07
C TYR A 406 -21.12 -28.76 1.43
N CYS A 407 -21.85 -27.64 1.45
CA CYS A 407 -23.17 -27.54 0.83
C CYS A 407 -23.14 -27.83 -0.67
N ILE A 408 -22.09 -27.38 -1.36
CA ILE A 408 -21.87 -27.63 -2.78
C ILE A 408 -21.51 -29.11 -3.03
N THR A 409 -20.53 -29.63 -2.29
CA THR A 409 -19.97 -30.98 -2.49
C THR A 409 -20.99 -32.07 -2.21
N GLU A 410 -21.70 -31.96 -1.09
CA GLU A 410 -22.71 -32.94 -0.68
C GLU A 410 -24.09 -32.69 -1.32
N ASN A 411 -24.18 -31.70 -2.21
CA ASN A 411 -25.43 -31.29 -2.87
C ASN A 411 -26.59 -31.05 -1.88
N ILE A 412 -26.29 -30.41 -0.76
CA ILE A 412 -27.24 -30.11 0.32
C ILE A 412 -28.46 -29.33 -0.19
N TYR A 413 -28.26 -28.52 -1.24
CA TYR A 413 -29.33 -27.77 -1.92
C TYR A 413 -30.43 -28.66 -2.53
N ASN A 414 -30.24 -29.97 -2.67
CA ASN A 414 -31.30 -30.91 -3.06
C ASN A 414 -32.24 -31.29 -1.90
N ALA A 415 -31.80 -31.11 -0.66
CA ALA A 415 -32.51 -31.57 0.53
C ALA A 415 -33.12 -30.42 1.36
N ILE A 416 -32.62 -29.19 1.21
CA ILE A 416 -33.08 -28.01 1.93
C ILE A 416 -33.11 -26.79 1.02
N GLN A 417 -33.97 -25.82 1.34
CA GLN A 417 -34.10 -24.56 0.59
C GLN A 417 -33.35 -23.40 1.26
N ARG A 418 -32.92 -23.56 2.51
CA ARG A 418 -32.27 -22.52 3.29
C ARG A 418 -31.21 -23.09 4.23
N ILE A 419 -30.11 -22.37 4.38
CA ILE A 419 -29.13 -22.59 5.45
C ILE A 419 -28.85 -21.28 6.19
N LYS A 420 -28.86 -21.33 7.52
CA LYS A 420 -28.48 -20.19 8.38
C LYS A 420 -27.14 -20.50 9.06
N ILE A 421 -26.13 -19.68 8.75
CA ILE A 421 -24.76 -19.81 9.26
C ILE A 421 -24.56 -18.76 10.35
N PHE A 422 -24.24 -19.21 11.56
CA PHE A 422 -23.97 -18.38 12.72
C PHE A 422 -22.45 -18.26 12.95
N SER A 423 -21.94 -17.02 13.00
CA SER A 423 -20.55 -16.70 13.34
C SER A 423 -20.54 -15.64 14.44
N ASP A 424 -19.64 -15.73 15.40
CA ASP A 424 -19.48 -14.70 16.43
C ASP A 424 -18.51 -13.57 16.05
N SER A 425 -17.82 -13.72 14.91
CA SER A 425 -16.98 -12.69 14.32
C SER A 425 -17.79 -11.59 13.65
N GLN A 426 -17.93 -10.46 14.35
CA GLN A 426 -18.53 -9.24 13.81
C GLN A 426 -17.82 -8.75 12.55
N SER A 427 -16.49 -8.91 12.48
CA SER A 427 -15.69 -8.53 11.32
C SER A 427 -16.11 -9.35 10.09
N THR A 428 -16.23 -10.67 10.25
CA THR A 428 -16.63 -11.58 9.17
C THR A 428 -18.05 -11.28 8.72
N VAL A 429 -19.00 -11.18 9.66
CA VAL A 429 -20.40 -10.87 9.34
C VAL A 429 -20.53 -9.50 8.68
N GLY A 430 -19.82 -8.47 9.15
CA GLY A 430 -19.84 -7.13 8.57
C GLY A 430 -19.27 -7.06 7.15
N LEU A 431 -18.17 -7.77 6.89
CA LEU A 431 -17.56 -7.88 5.56
C LEU A 431 -18.48 -8.57 4.54
N LEU A 432 -19.18 -9.62 4.97
CA LEU A 432 -20.07 -10.37 4.09
C LEU A 432 -21.41 -9.64 3.91
N THR A 433 -22.07 -9.23 5.00
CA THR A 433 -23.48 -8.82 4.98
C THR A 433 -23.72 -7.29 4.96
N LEU A 434 -22.77 -6.49 5.46
CA LEU A 434 -22.92 -5.03 5.63
C LEU A 434 -22.07 -4.22 4.63
N ASN A 435 -21.48 -4.88 3.63
CA ASN A 435 -20.62 -4.26 2.62
C ASN A 435 -19.46 -3.45 3.21
N TRP A 436 -18.90 -3.89 4.35
CA TRP A 436 -17.67 -3.28 4.87
C TRP A 436 -16.53 -3.47 3.86
N THR A 437 -15.73 -2.43 3.66
CA THR A 437 -14.59 -2.49 2.73
C THR A 437 -13.50 -3.42 3.28
N PRO A 438 -13.15 -4.51 2.59
CA PRO A 438 -12.08 -5.39 3.03
C PRO A 438 -10.71 -4.73 2.83
N ASN A 439 -9.83 -4.90 3.82
CA ASN A 439 -8.42 -4.47 3.74
C ASN A 439 -7.43 -5.66 3.63
N SER A 440 -7.94 -6.89 3.73
CA SER A 440 -7.20 -8.15 3.64
C SER A 440 -8.16 -9.28 3.26
N TYR A 441 -7.62 -10.40 2.80
CA TYR A 441 -8.32 -11.64 2.44
C TYR A 441 -9.39 -11.44 1.36
N ILE A 442 -9.16 -10.52 0.43
CA ILE A 442 -10.12 -10.14 -0.61
C ILE A 442 -10.49 -11.33 -1.50
N SER A 443 -9.52 -12.22 -1.79
CA SER A 443 -9.75 -13.44 -2.56
C SER A 443 -10.74 -14.38 -1.86
N VAL A 444 -10.54 -14.64 -0.57
CA VAL A 444 -11.39 -15.51 0.25
C VAL A 444 -12.80 -14.93 0.36
N ILE A 445 -12.92 -13.62 0.61
CA ILE A 445 -14.21 -12.93 0.67
C ILE A 445 -14.96 -13.03 -0.67
N ARG A 446 -14.25 -12.91 -1.79
CA ARG A 446 -14.85 -13.08 -3.12
C ARG A 446 -15.35 -14.51 -3.31
N GLU A 447 -14.51 -15.49 -3.02
CA GLU A 447 -14.86 -16.91 -3.14
C GLU A 447 -16.10 -17.28 -2.31
N ILE A 448 -16.18 -16.76 -1.08
CA ILE A 448 -17.39 -16.90 -0.24
C ILE A 448 -18.62 -16.32 -0.96
N LYS A 449 -18.52 -15.11 -1.51
CA LYS A 449 -19.64 -14.45 -2.22
C LYS A 449 -20.02 -15.19 -3.51
N GLU A 450 -19.05 -15.69 -4.25
CA GLU A 450 -19.25 -16.51 -5.47
C GLU A 450 -19.95 -17.83 -5.12
N ASN A 451 -19.54 -18.51 -4.05
CA ASN A 451 -20.16 -19.75 -3.59
C ASN A 451 -21.58 -19.52 -3.05
N ILE A 452 -21.83 -18.41 -2.36
CA ILE A 452 -23.20 -18.01 -1.96
C ILE A 452 -24.08 -17.80 -3.20
N GLU A 453 -23.59 -17.10 -4.21
CA GLU A 453 -24.33 -16.87 -5.45
C GLU A 453 -24.60 -18.18 -6.20
N HIS A 454 -23.61 -19.07 -6.26
CA HIS A 454 -23.75 -20.39 -6.87
C HIS A 454 -24.85 -21.22 -6.17
N LEU A 455 -24.83 -21.29 -4.83
CA LEU A 455 -25.85 -22.00 -4.06
C LEU A 455 -27.24 -21.39 -4.24
N ARG A 456 -27.33 -20.05 -4.32
CA ARG A 456 -28.58 -19.35 -4.62
C ARG A 456 -29.15 -19.75 -5.97
N GLN A 457 -28.32 -19.84 -7.00
CA GLN A 457 -28.74 -20.30 -8.34
C GLN A 457 -29.21 -21.76 -8.34
N LYS A 458 -28.73 -22.58 -7.39
CA LYS A 458 -29.20 -23.95 -7.14
C LYS A 458 -30.46 -24.03 -6.28
N GLY A 459 -31.00 -22.90 -5.82
CA GLY A 459 -32.21 -22.86 -4.99
C GLY A 459 -31.96 -22.89 -3.48
N LEU A 460 -30.70 -22.85 -3.02
CA LEU A 460 -30.35 -22.79 -1.61
C LEU A 460 -30.06 -21.35 -1.17
N ASN A 461 -30.92 -20.79 -0.33
CA ASN A 461 -30.71 -19.46 0.25
C ASN A 461 -29.77 -19.53 1.45
N VAL A 462 -28.61 -18.86 1.36
CA VAL A 462 -27.62 -18.76 2.43
C VAL A 462 -27.83 -17.48 3.24
N ILE A 463 -27.98 -17.63 4.56
CA ILE A 463 -28.11 -16.50 5.49
C ILE A 463 -26.96 -16.52 6.47
N VAL A 464 -26.09 -15.51 6.44
CA VAL A 464 -25.03 -15.33 7.43
C VAL A 464 -25.55 -14.42 8.54
N SER A 465 -25.50 -14.90 9.78
CA SER A 465 -25.99 -14.21 10.97
C SER A 465 -24.91 -14.16 12.05
N TRP A 466 -24.90 -13.07 12.81
CA TRP A 466 -24.04 -12.98 13.98
C TRP A 466 -24.65 -13.76 15.16
N THR A 467 -23.81 -14.42 15.96
CA THR A 467 -24.18 -15.03 17.25
C THR A 467 -23.25 -14.55 18.37
N PRO A 468 -23.71 -14.46 19.64
CA PRO A 468 -22.81 -14.14 20.74
C PRO A 468 -21.79 -15.25 21.03
N GLY A 469 -20.50 -14.95 20.91
CA GLY A 469 -19.42 -15.87 21.34
C GLY A 469 -19.32 -15.99 22.86
N HIS A 470 -18.88 -17.14 23.39
CA HIS A 470 -18.79 -17.42 24.85
C HIS A 470 -20.10 -17.17 25.63
N ALA A 471 -21.22 -17.61 25.07
CA ALA A 471 -22.55 -17.44 25.67
C ALA A 471 -23.24 -18.78 26.00
N ASN A 472 -22.50 -19.90 26.13
CA ASN A 472 -23.04 -21.25 26.35
C ASN A 472 -24.00 -21.71 25.23
N ILE A 473 -23.67 -21.37 23.97
CA ILE A 473 -24.42 -21.80 22.80
C ILE A 473 -23.73 -23.06 22.28
N ALA A 474 -24.32 -24.23 22.55
CA ALA A 474 -23.69 -25.53 22.32
C ALA A 474 -23.06 -25.71 20.93
N GLY A 475 -23.75 -25.28 19.86
CA GLY A 475 -23.20 -25.36 18.50
C GLY A 475 -22.00 -24.43 18.25
N ASN A 476 -21.99 -23.24 18.86
CA ASN A 476 -20.86 -22.31 18.79
C ASN A 476 -19.66 -22.83 19.60
N ASP A 477 -19.93 -23.37 20.81
CA ASP A 477 -18.88 -23.92 21.67
C ASP A 477 -18.24 -25.16 21.00
N GLU A 478 -19.02 -25.97 20.28
CA GLU A 478 -18.50 -27.09 19.50
C GLU A 478 -17.68 -26.63 18.28
N ALA A 479 -18.11 -25.59 17.56
CA ALA A 479 -17.32 -24.98 16.48
C ALA A 479 -15.99 -24.40 17.00
N ASP A 480 -15.98 -23.78 18.18
CA ASP A 480 -14.76 -23.27 18.84
C ASP A 480 -13.78 -24.37 19.21
N ILE A 481 -14.27 -25.51 19.71
CA ILE A 481 -13.43 -26.68 19.97
C ILE A 481 -12.81 -27.18 18.66
N LEU A 482 -13.61 -27.34 17.60
CA LEU A 482 -13.13 -27.78 16.28
C LEU A 482 -12.09 -26.81 15.69
N ALA A 483 -12.31 -25.51 15.82
CA ALA A 483 -11.39 -24.48 15.35
C ALA A 483 -10.06 -24.51 16.12
N LYS A 484 -10.10 -24.69 17.45
CA LYS A 484 -8.91 -24.84 18.30
C LYS A 484 -8.10 -26.09 17.95
N THR A 485 -8.78 -27.22 17.73
CA THR A 485 -8.11 -28.45 17.26
C THR A 485 -7.41 -28.21 15.93
N ALA A 486 -8.08 -27.61 14.95
CA ALA A 486 -7.48 -27.26 13.67
C ALA A 486 -6.31 -26.27 13.79
N ALA A 487 -6.35 -25.33 14.74
CA ALA A 487 -5.28 -24.37 14.96
C ALA A 487 -4.03 -25.03 15.57
N GLU A 488 -4.22 -26.04 16.41
CA GLU A 488 -3.13 -26.90 16.92
C GLU A 488 -2.51 -27.73 15.79
N GLU A 489 -3.33 -28.36 14.94
CA GLU A 489 -2.87 -29.08 13.74
C GLU A 489 -2.13 -28.17 12.76
N ALA A 490 -2.53 -26.90 12.66
CA ALA A 490 -1.90 -25.92 11.77
C ALA A 490 -0.42 -25.63 12.10
N LYS A 491 0.08 -26.03 13.28
CA LYS A 491 1.52 -25.93 13.61
C LYS A 491 2.40 -26.75 12.65
N GLU A 492 1.88 -27.88 12.20
CA GLU A 492 2.57 -28.83 11.32
C GLU A 492 2.41 -28.49 9.84
N LEU A 493 1.60 -27.47 9.48
CA LEU A 493 1.49 -27.02 8.11
C LEU A 493 2.82 -26.41 7.62
N PRO A 494 3.16 -26.62 6.34
CA PRO A 494 4.41 -26.12 5.82
C PRO A 494 4.32 -24.59 5.58
N PRO A 495 5.45 -23.86 5.58
CA PRO A 495 5.45 -22.40 5.52
C PRO A 495 4.82 -21.78 4.26
N GLU A 496 4.70 -22.52 3.16
CA GLU A 496 4.01 -22.10 1.94
C GLU A 496 2.50 -21.90 2.13
N ASN A 497 1.89 -22.51 3.16
CA ASN A 497 0.49 -22.27 3.53
C ASN A 497 0.27 -20.94 4.26
N ASN A 498 1.35 -20.21 4.56
CA ASN A 498 1.22 -18.90 5.20
C ASN A 498 0.54 -17.90 4.26
N VAL A 499 -0.39 -17.13 4.82
CA VAL A 499 -1.06 -16.06 4.07
C VAL A 499 -0.52 -14.73 4.53
N ILE A 500 0.18 -14.03 3.64
CA ILE A 500 0.81 -12.75 3.94
C ILE A 500 -0.05 -11.61 3.38
N THR A 501 -0.47 -10.69 4.22
CA THR A 501 -1.22 -9.50 3.78
C THR A 501 -0.27 -8.34 3.47
N LEU A 502 -0.74 -7.34 2.73
CA LEU A 502 -0.01 -6.06 2.60
C LEU A 502 0.27 -5.39 3.96
N GLN A 503 -0.54 -5.67 4.97
CA GLN A 503 -0.34 -5.15 6.31
C GLN A 503 0.81 -5.86 7.04
N ASP A 504 0.95 -7.18 6.89
CA ASP A 504 2.09 -7.95 7.40
C ASP A 504 3.40 -7.40 6.84
N VAL A 505 3.46 -7.17 5.53
CA VAL A 505 4.68 -6.64 4.88
C VAL A 505 5.01 -5.22 5.39
N LYS A 506 4.01 -4.36 5.62
CA LYS A 506 4.24 -3.04 6.22
C LYS A 506 4.79 -3.14 7.63
N GLN A 507 4.25 -4.03 8.46
CA GLN A 507 4.74 -4.26 9.83
C GLN A 507 6.15 -4.85 9.83
N ALA A 508 6.45 -5.75 8.90
CA ALA A 508 7.76 -6.35 8.73
C ALA A 508 8.80 -5.31 8.28
N ALA A 509 8.48 -4.49 7.28
CA ALA A 509 9.31 -3.37 6.85
C ALA A 509 9.56 -2.38 7.99
N TYR A 510 8.52 -2.06 8.77
CA TYR A 510 8.63 -1.21 9.95
C TYR A 510 9.55 -1.81 11.02
N LYS A 511 9.41 -3.11 11.33
CA LYS A 511 10.28 -3.81 12.28
C LYS A 511 11.73 -3.85 11.82
N SER A 512 11.98 -4.21 10.56
CA SER A 512 13.33 -4.30 9.99
C SER A 512 14.03 -2.94 10.01
N THR A 513 13.36 -1.89 9.51
CA THR A 513 13.91 -0.53 9.52
C THR A 513 14.01 0.05 10.94
N GLY A 514 13.11 -0.32 11.85
CA GLY A 514 13.19 0.01 13.28
C GLY A 514 14.43 -0.60 13.94
N ASN A 515 14.76 -1.87 13.65
CA ASN A 515 15.98 -2.51 14.13
C ASN A 515 17.24 -1.83 13.58
N LYS A 516 17.23 -1.44 12.29
CA LYS A 516 18.33 -0.65 11.69
C LYS A 516 18.50 0.70 12.38
N TRP A 517 17.39 1.38 12.67
CA TRP A 517 17.40 2.66 13.38
C TRP A 517 17.92 2.51 14.81
N GLN A 518 17.44 1.50 15.53
CA GLN A 518 17.90 1.17 16.88
C GLN A 518 19.41 0.92 16.92
N ARG A 519 19.94 0.11 15.98
CA ARG A 519 21.38 -0.14 15.88
C ARG A 519 22.17 1.13 15.58
N ARG A 520 21.68 2.02 14.71
CA ARG A 520 22.31 3.33 14.46
C ARG A 520 22.36 4.18 15.72
N TRP A 521 21.31 4.10 16.55
CA TRP A 521 21.24 4.86 17.79
C TRP A 521 22.22 4.35 18.84
N GLU A 522 22.33 3.03 18.99
CA GLU A 522 23.26 2.37 19.92
C GLU A 522 24.73 2.71 19.65
N ILE A 523 25.13 2.79 18.37
CA ILE A 523 26.52 3.07 17.98
C ILE A 523 26.80 4.57 17.78
N SER A 524 25.79 5.45 17.90
CA SER A 524 25.96 6.86 17.60
C SER A 524 26.77 7.58 18.67
N GLU A 525 27.85 8.24 18.26
CA GLU A 525 28.60 9.14 19.13
C GLU A 525 27.92 10.50 19.31
N ARG A 526 27.02 10.89 18.41
CA ARG A 526 26.41 12.24 18.32
C ARG A 526 25.14 12.41 19.16
N GLY A 527 25.05 11.68 20.28
CA GLY A 527 23.92 11.72 21.19
C GLY A 527 24.07 10.80 22.39
N ARG A 528 25.31 10.46 22.81
CA ARG A 528 25.56 9.47 23.87
C ARG A 528 24.86 9.81 25.19
N ASP A 529 24.93 11.06 25.63
CA ASP A 529 24.25 11.51 26.86
C ASP A 529 22.72 11.35 26.78
N LEU A 530 22.15 11.48 25.58
CA LEU A 530 20.74 11.23 25.35
C LEU A 530 20.43 9.73 25.25
N ASN A 531 21.34 8.93 24.69
CA ASN A 531 21.21 7.47 24.60
C ASN A 531 21.12 6.83 26.00
N GLU A 532 21.91 7.30 26.97
CA GLU A 532 21.82 6.83 28.36
C GLU A 532 20.42 7.03 28.96
N LYS A 533 19.73 8.11 28.58
CA LYS A 533 18.38 8.43 29.08
C LYS A 533 17.28 7.80 28.23
N ILE A 534 17.52 7.67 26.93
CA ILE A 534 16.60 7.13 25.94
C ILE A 534 17.38 6.08 25.14
N PRO A 535 17.52 4.85 25.65
CA PRO A 535 18.29 3.82 24.95
C PRO A 535 17.50 3.23 23.77
N THR A 536 16.18 3.44 23.73
CA THR A 536 15.28 2.84 22.74
C THR A 536 14.66 3.88 21.82
N THR A 537 14.76 3.64 20.52
CA THR A 537 14.08 4.40 19.48
C THR A 537 12.56 4.21 19.56
N LYS A 538 11.80 5.28 19.29
CA LYS A 538 10.33 5.27 19.30
C LYS A 538 9.82 6.05 18.10
N HIS A 539 8.63 5.69 17.60
CA HIS A 539 7.97 6.40 16.50
C HIS A 539 6.96 7.45 16.98
N SER A 540 7.11 7.87 18.23
CA SER A 540 6.32 8.89 18.88
C SER A 540 7.26 9.89 19.51
N ILE A 541 6.87 11.17 19.52
CA ILE A 541 7.60 12.21 20.24
C ILE A 541 7.80 11.78 21.68
N ILE A 542 9.02 11.94 22.18
CA ILE A 542 9.33 11.64 23.56
C ILE A 542 8.78 12.74 24.46
N ARG A 543 7.88 12.35 25.36
CA ARG A 543 7.31 13.24 26.37
C ARG A 543 8.05 13.04 27.68
N TRP A 544 8.75 14.07 28.12
CA TRP A 544 9.36 14.08 29.44
C TRP A 544 8.32 14.50 30.48
N ASN A 545 8.25 13.80 31.61
CA ASN A 545 7.34 14.11 32.73
C ASN A 545 7.81 15.34 33.51
N TYR A 546 7.82 16.52 32.88
CA TYR A 546 8.06 17.79 33.54
C TYR A 546 6.78 18.63 33.51
N LYS A 547 6.43 19.23 34.65
CA LYS A 547 5.19 20.02 34.84
C LYS A 547 5.08 21.26 33.92
N HIS A 548 6.15 21.65 33.23
CA HIS A 548 6.19 22.80 32.33
C HIS A 548 6.88 22.46 31.00
N HIS A 549 6.25 22.83 29.88
CA HIS A 549 6.77 22.64 28.52
C HIS A 549 8.13 23.34 28.29
N GLU A 550 8.38 24.45 29.00
CA GLU A 550 9.67 25.15 28.96
C GLU A 550 10.81 24.34 29.58
N ALA A 551 10.54 23.56 30.63
CA ALA A 551 11.53 22.67 31.24
C ALA A 551 11.88 21.49 30.31
N GLN A 552 10.92 21.05 29.48
CA GLN A 552 11.14 20.03 28.45
C GLN A 552 12.14 20.54 27.41
N LEU A 553 11.92 21.72 26.82
CA LEU A 553 12.83 22.32 25.84
C LEU A 553 14.19 22.65 26.46
N LEU A 554 14.24 23.17 27.68
CA LEU A 554 15.50 23.53 28.35
C LEU A 554 16.37 22.31 28.65
N ASN A 555 15.78 21.22 29.16
CA ASN A 555 16.55 20.03 29.53
C ASN A 555 16.98 19.20 28.31
N THR A 556 16.14 19.17 27.28
CA THR A 556 16.49 18.67 25.95
C THR A 556 17.63 19.48 25.34
N ARG A 557 17.53 20.82 25.38
CA ARG A 557 18.60 21.72 24.93
C ARG A 557 19.89 21.45 25.69
N LEU A 558 19.85 21.33 27.01
CA LEU A 558 21.02 21.06 27.85
C LEU A 558 21.63 19.67 27.59
N THR A 559 20.80 18.63 27.40
CA THR A 559 21.28 17.26 27.14
C THR A 559 21.88 17.13 25.74
N ILE A 560 21.34 17.84 24.74
CA ILE A 560 21.87 17.82 23.36
C ILE A 560 22.99 18.85 23.16
N SER A 561 23.01 19.94 23.93
CA SER A 561 24.06 20.97 23.89
C SER A 561 25.25 20.69 24.79
N GLN A 562 25.28 19.58 25.54
CA GLN A 562 26.43 19.24 26.40
C GLN A 562 27.74 18.98 25.62
N GLN A 563 27.70 18.96 24.28
CA GLN A 563 28.88 19.19 23.44
C GLN A 563 29.52 20.61 23.57
N MET A 564 28.92 21.55 24.33
CA MET A 564 29.48 22.90 24.56
C MET A 564 29.93 23.20 26.00
N SER A 565 29.79 22.28 26.96
CA SER A 565 30.01 22.61 28.38
C SER A 565 31.41 22.31 28.92
N TYR A 566 32.43 22.18 28.07
CA TYR A 566 33.84 22.11 28.52
C TYR A 566 34.68 23.35 28.17
N GLN A 567 34.15 24.31 27.39
CA GLN A 567 34.89 25.55 27.05
C GLN A 567 34.25 26.83 27.60
N VAL A 568 32.96 26.85 27.94
CA VAL A 568 32.30 28.08 28.45
C VAL A 568 32.45 28.24 29.97
N LEU A 569 32.68 27.17 30.73
CA LEU A 569 32.86 27.24 32.18
C LEU A 569 34.24 27.75 32.65
N TYR A 570 35.22 27.87 31.74
CA TYR A 570 36.55 28.40 32.07
C TYR A 570 36.80 29.85 31.62
N HIS A 571 35.82 30.54 31.04
CA HIS A 571 35.97 31.93 30.62
C HIS A 571 35.23 32.97 31.48
N ASN A 572 34.49 32.53 32.51
CA ASN A 572 33.78 33.41 33.45
C ASN A 572 34.25 33.28 34.91
N GLN A 573 35.43 32.71 35.17
CA GLN A 573 36.10 32.77 36.48
C GLN A 573 37.33 33.69 36.46
N GLY A 574 37.15 34.92 36.00
CA GLY A 574 38.11 36.01 36.16
C GLY A 574 37.35 37.31 36.21
N TYR A 575 37.59 38.11 37.27
CA TYR A 575 36.91 39.35 37.66
C TYR A 575 35.66 39.20 38.55
N HIS A 576 35.89 38.84 39.81
CA HIS A 576 35.62 39.73 40.95
C HIS A 576 36.09 39.09 42.27
N SER A 577 37.33 39.40 42.63
CA SER A 577 37.86 39.77 43.96
C SER A 577 39.37 39.53 43.96
#